data_AF-A0A8E0WTR2-F1
#
_entry.id   AF-A0A8E0WTR2-F1
#
_cell.length_a   1.000
_cell.length_b   1.000
_cell.length_c   1.000
_cell.angle_alpha   90.00
_cell.angle_beta   90.00
_cell.angle_gamma   90.00
#
_symmetry.space_group_name_H-M   'P 1'
#
loop_
_entity.id
_entity.type
_entity.pdbx_description
1 polymer ?
#
loop_
_entity_poly.entity_id
_entity_poly.type
_entity_poly.pdbx_seq_one_letter_code
_entity_poly.pdbx_strand_id
1 'polypeptide(L)'
;MAVGRKTGGRKKGTPNKLTGQVKEMILEALDRKGGADYLERQADENPVAFMGLLGKVLPMTVAGPGEDGEHVVAVITRRVVNAGEG
;
A
#
# COMPACT_ATOMS: atom_id res chain seq x y z
N MET A 1 34.47 -0.85 -32.60
CA MET A 1 33.97 0.15 -31.63
C MET A 1 32.85 -0.49 -30.84
N ALA A 2 32.93 -0.48 -29.50
CA ALA A 2 32.09 -1.31 -28.63
C ALA A 2 30.60 -0.93 -28.68
N VAL A 3 29.74 -1.92 -28.93
CA VAL A 3 28.28 -1.82 -28.81
C VAL A 3 27.94 -1.86 -27.32
N GLY A 4 27.83 -0.70 -26.70
CA GLY A 4 27.37 -0.57 -25.31
C GLY A 4 25.90 -0.98 -25.19
N ARG A 5 25.63 -2.27 -24.93
CA ARG A 5 24.29 -2.69 -24.48
C ARG A 5 24.05 -2.11 -23.09
N LYS A 6 23.03 -1.27 -22.93
CA LYS A 6 22.53 -0.86 -21.61
C LYS A 6 21.98 -2.10 -20.90
N THR A 7 22.79 -2.75 -20.06
CA THR A 7 22.37 -3.93 -19.30
C THR A 7 21.54 -3.49 -18.10
N GLY A 8 20.22 -3.62 -18.23
CA GLY A 8 19.28 -3.58 -17.11
C GLY A 8 18.99 -2.17 -16.57
N GLY A 9 17.94 -1.54 -17.08
CA GLY A 9 17.30 -0.43 -16.37
C GLY A 9 16.76 -0.90 -15.01
N ARG A 10 16.62 0.04 -14.08
CA ARG A 10 16.01 -0.20 -12.77
C ARG A 10 14.66 -0.90 -12.92
N LYS A 11 14.44 -1.99 -12.17
CA LYS A 11 13.17 -2.72 -12.16
C LYS A 11 12.02 -1.74 -11.89
N LYS A 12 10.99 -1.79 -12.74
CA LYS A 12 9.73 -1.06 -12.54
C LYS A 12 9.20 -1.39 -11.14
N GLY A 13 8.87 -0.38 -10.34
CA GLY A 13 8.37 -0.54 -8.97
C GLY A 13 9.43 -0.58 -7.86
N THR A 14 10.73 -0.66 -8.16
CA THR A 14 11.74 -0.45 -7.09
C THR A 14 11.53 0.95 -6.51
N PRO A 15 11.43 1.19 -5.20
CA PRO A 15 11.36 2.55 -4.64
C PRO A 15 12.69 3.29 -4.86
N ASN A 16 12.68 4.60 -5.10
CA ASN A 16 13.94 5.36 -5.16
C ASN A 16 14.58 5.30 -3.76
N LYS A 17 15.85 4.88 -3.66
CA LYS A 17 16.53 4.67 -2.37
C LYS A 17 16.46 5.90 -1.47
N LEU A 18 16.61 7.10 -2.06
CA LEU A 18 16.48 8.37 -1.35
C LEU A 18 15.06 8.58 -0.81
N THR A 19 14.04 8.32 -1.62
CA THR A 19 12.63 8.42 -1.21
C THR A 19 12.28 7.41 -0.12
N GLY A 20 12.87 6.21 -0.17
CA GLY A 20 12.72 5.19 0.88
C GLY A 20 13.33 5.63 2.22
N GLN A 21 14.56 6.16 2.20
CA GLN A 21 15.22 6.67 3.41
C GLN A 21 14.45 7.83 4.05
N VAL A 22 13.93 8.75 3.24
CA VAL A 22 13.11 9.86 3.76
C VAL A 22 11.80 9.36 4.37
N LYS A 23 11.14 8.37 3.76
CA LYS A 23 9.94 7.75 4.34
C LYS A 23 10.23 7.13 5.70
N GLU A 24 11.34 6.40 5.83
CA GLU A 24 11.74 5.78 7.09
C GLU A 24 11.99 6.82 8.19
N MET A 25 12.77 7.87 7.88
CA MET A 25 13.04 8.95 8.84
C MET A 25 11.76 9.65 9.31
N ILE A 26 10.77 9.81 8.43
CA ILE A 26 9.47 10.39 8.79
C ILE A 26 8.69 9.47 9.72
N LEU A 27 8.65 8.16 9.43
CA LEU A 27 7.96 7.18 10.27
C LEU A 27 8.60 7.07 11.66
N GLU A 28 9.93 7.03 11.73
CA GLU A 28 10.67 7.01 13.00
C GLU A 28 10.44 8.30 13.80
N ALA A 29 10.38 9.46 13.15
CA ALA A 29 10.06 10.71 13.81
C ALA A 29 8.62 10.74 14.37
N LEU A 30 7.66 10.17 13.64
CA LEU A 30 6.27 10.04 14.09
C LEU A 30 6.16 9.11 15.29
N ASP A 31 6.83 7.95 15.26
CA ASP A 31 6.87 7.00 16.37
C ASP A 31 7.46 7.65 17.64
N ARG A 32 8.61 8.32 17.52
CA ARG A 32 9.23 9.08 18.61
C ARG A 32 8.35 10.21 19.17
N LYS A 33 7.39 10.71 18.39
CA LYS A 33 6.44 11.74 18.81
C LYS A 33 5.20 11.18 19.51
N GLY A 34 5.03 9.87 19.57
CA GLY A 34 3.89 9.19 20.18
C GLY A 34 2.92 8.59 19.17
N GLY A 35 3.29 8.51 17.89
CA GLY A 35 2.51 7.77 16.88
C GLY A 35 1.06 8.24 16.76
N ALA A 36 0.12 7.34 17.04
CA ALA A 36 -1.31 7.61 16.97
C ALA A 36 -1.74 8.71 17.97
N ASP A 37 -1.28 8.64 19.23
CA ASP A 37 -1.62 9.62 20.28
C ASP A 37 -1.19 11.05 19.88
N TYR A 38 -0.06 11.17 19.16
CA TYR A 38 0.35 12.44 18.58
C TYR A 38 -0.66 12.93 17.56
N LEU A 39 -1.08 12.06 16.63
CA LEU A 39 -2.03 12.40 15.59
C LEU A 39 -3.43 12.71 16.14
N GLU A 40 -3.87 12.02 17.19
CA GLU A 40 -5.11 12.34 17.92
C GLU A 40 -5.06 13.76 18.48
N ARG A 41 -3.98 14.11 19.19
CA ARG A 41 -3.80 15.49 19.67
C ARG A 41 -3.75 16.51 18.53
N GLN A 42 -3.13 16.16 17.40
CA GLN A 42 -3.11 17.04 16.22
C GLN A 42 -4.47 17.16 15.53
N ALA A 43 -5.39 16.21 15.70
CA ALA A 43 -6.74 16.33 15.19
C ALA A 43 -7.47 17.50 15.88
N ASP A 44 -7.23 17.70 17.17
CA ASP A 44 -7.81 18.81 17.95
C ASP A 44 -7.04 20.13 17.77
N GLU A 45 -5.70 20.09 17.85
CA GLU A 45 -4.86 21.30 17.79
C GLU A 45 -4.69 21.84 16.37
N ASN A 46 -4.65 20.97 15.37
CA ASN A 46 -4.34 21.28 13.98
C ASN A 46 -5.29 20.56 12.99
N PRO A 47 -6.62 20.76 13.10
CA PRO A 47 -7.63 19.97 12.39
C PRO A 47 -7.49 20.03 10.87
N VAL A 48 -7.10 21.17 10.29
CA VAL A 48 -6.90 21.31 8.84
C VAL A 48 -5.76 20.41 8.34
N ALA A 49 -4.66 20.33 9.09
CA ALA A 49 -3.54 19.47 8.74
C ALA A 49 -3.92 17.99 8.84
N PHE A 50 -4.64 17.62 9.91
CA PHE A 50 -5.13 16.25 10.11
C PHE A 50 -6.12 15.81 9.02
N MET A 51 -7.12 16.65 8.69
CA MET A 51 -8.07 16.37 7.62
C MET A 51 -7.39 16.23 6.25
N GLY A 52 -6.33 17.01 6.00
CA GLY A 52 -5.51 16.86 4.80
C GLY A 52 -4.74 15.53 4.72
N LEU A 53 -4.36 14.95 5.86
CA LEU A 53 -3.77 13.60 5.92
C LEU A 53 -4.80 12.51 5.64
N LEU A 54 -6.02 12.63 6.20
CA LEU A 54 -7.10 11.66 5.95
C LEU A 54 -7.41 11.55 4.46
N GLY A 55 -7.50 12.67 3.74
CA GLY A 55 -7.73 12.67 2.29
C GLY A 55 -6.61 12.01 1.47
N LYS A 56 -5.40 11.87 2.02
CA LYS A 56 -4.26 11.21 1.35
C LYS A 56 -4.14 9.72 1.68
N VAL A 57 -4.60 9.32 2.87
CA VAL A 57 -4.49 7.93 3.36
C VAL A 57 -5.73 7.10 2.99
N LEU A 58 -6.90 7.74 2.90
CA LEU A 58 -8.12 7.03 2.51
C LEU A 58 -8.05 6.64 1.02
N PRO A 59 -8.30 5.37 0.68
CA PRO A 59 -8.34 4.94 -0.70
C PRO A 59 -9.51 5.60 -1.44
N MET A 60 -9.25 6.26 -2.57
CA MET A 60 -10.29 6.94 -3.38
C MET A 60 -11.11 5.99 -4.25
N THR A 61 -10.72 4.72 -4.31
CA THR A 61 -11.38 3.64 -5.07
C THR A 61 -11.50 2.43 -4.17
N VAL A 62 -12.60 1.67 -4.28
CA VAL A 62 -12.70 0.34 -3.67
C VAL A 62 -11.62 -0.53 -4.31
N ALA A 63 -10.52 -0.76 -3.60
CA ALA A 63 -9.50 -1.70 -4.04
C ALA A 63 -10.11 -3.11 -4.07
N GLY A 64 -9.96 -3.82 -5.18
CA GLY A 64 -10.31 -5.22 -5.23
C GLY A 64 -9.39 -6.06 -4.32
N PRO A 65 -9.73 -7.32 -4.04
CA PRO A 65 -9.01 -8.15 -3.08
C PRO A 65 -7.59 -8.56 -3.52
N GLY A 66 -7.12 -8.14 -4.70
CA GLY A 66 -5.73 -8.35 -5.14
C GLY A 66 -4.71 -7.55 -4.33
N GLU A 67 -3.46 -8.02 -4.32
CA GLU A 67 -2.35 -7.45 -3.53
C GLU A 67 -2.09 -5.96 -3.87
N ASP A 68 -2.35 -5.56 -5.12
CA ASP A 68 -2.24 -4.19 -5.62
C ASP A 68 -3.62 -3.53 -5.88
N GLY A 69 -4.69 -4.06 -5.27
CA GLY A 69 -6.05 -3.54 -5.40
C GLY A 69 -6.81 -4.00 -6.64
N GLU A 70 -6.36 -5.08 -7.29
CA GLU A 70 -7.01 -5.64 -8.47
C GLU A 70 -8.35 -6.29 -8.10
N HIS A 71 -9.37 -6.07 -8.93
CA HIS A 71 -10.65 -6.77 -8.78
C HIS A 71 -10.52 -8.23 -9.25
N VAL A 72 -10.44 -9.15 -8.29
CA VAL A 72 -10.39 -10.59 -8.57
C VAL A 72 -11.81 -11.14 -8.68
N VAL A 73 -12.12 -11.77 -9.82
CA VAL A 73 -13.34 -12.55 -10.00
C VAL A 73 -13.06 -13.99 -9.56
N ALA A 74 -13.57 -14.39 -8.40
CA ALA A 74 -13.50 -15.78 -7.94
C ALA A 74 -14.76 -16.55 -8.39
N VAL A 75 -14.58 -17.53 -9.27
CA VAL A 75 -15.65 -18.45 -9.69
C VAL A 75 -15.61 -19.68 -8.78
N ILE A 76 -16.64 -19.86 -7.95
CA ILE A 76 -16.79 -21.05 -7.11
C ILE A 76 -17.71 -22.05 -7.82
N THR A 77 -17.14 -23.15 -8.30
CA THR A 77 -17.91 -24.26 -8.90
C THR A 77 -18.14 -25.35 -7.86
N ARG A 78 -19.38 -25.48 -7.35
CA ARG A 78 -19.76 -26.55 -6.42
C ARG A 78 -20.32 -27.75 -7.20
N ARG A 79 -19.64 -28.90 -7.17
CA ARG A 79 -20.17 -30.18 -7.68
C ARG A 79 -20.63 -31.03 -6.51
N VAL A 80 -21.94 -31.30 -6.42
CA VAL A 80 -22.50 -32.26 -5.48
C VAL A 80 -22.42 -33.64 -6.15
N VAL A 81 -21.60 -34.53 -5.60
CA VAL A 81 -21.60 -35.96 -5.94
C VAL A 81 -22.36 -36.69 -4.85
N ASN A 82 -23.49 -37.32 -5.22
CA ASN A 82 -24.17 -38.23 -4.32
C ASN A 82 -23.27 -39.45 -4.11
N ALA A 83 -22.95 -39.75 -2.85
CA ALA A 83 -22.26 -40.97 -2.49
C ALA A 83 -23.27 -42.12 -2.51
N GLY A 84 -23.26 -42.91 -3.58
CA GLY A 84 -23.95 -44.20 -3.59
C GLY A 84 -24.44 -44.62 -4.96
N GLU A 85 -23.62 -45.38 -5.67
CA GLU A 85 -24.06 -46.63 -6.31
C GLU A 85 -22.91 -47.63 -6.10
N GLY A 86 -23.16 -48.64 -5.26
CA GLY A 86 -22.34 -49.84 -5.14
C GLY A 86 -22.82 -50.92 -6.08
#